data_AF-A0A525JNC6-F1
#
_entry.id   AF-A0A525JNC6-F1
#
_cell.length_a   1.000
_cell.length_b   1.000
_cell.length_c   1.000
_cell.angle_alpha   90.00
_cell.angle_beta   90.00
_cell.angle_gamma   90.00
#
_symmetry.space_group_name_H-M   'P 1'
#
loop_
_entity.id
_entity.type
_entity.pdbx_description
1 polymer ?
#
loop_
_entity_poly.entity_id
_entity_poly.type
_entity_poly.pdbx_seq_one_letter_code
_entity_poly.pdbx_strand_id
1 'polypeptide(L)'
;MSVDRRISILSAAALLVAALALGGCSTSIADMPLAGTPADAPERPTETGVFLPIHDLPPPRDEATMEPAERAKMRSELVAARDRQAALAATQNPATQNPPSQNPAAK
;
A
#
# COMPACT_ATOMS: atom_id res chain seq x y z
N MET A 1 7.49 -37.14 16.43
CA MET A 1 6.27 -37.08 15.59
C MET A 1 5.11 -36.30 16.23
N SER A 2 4.67 -36.58 17.47
CA SER A 2 3.56 -35.80 18.09
C SER A 2 3.99 -34.40 18.58
N VAL A 3 5.21 -34.27 19.10
CA VAL A 3 5.73 -32.99 19.64
C VAL A 3 6.08 -32.03 18.51
N ASP A 4 6.72 -32.51 17.44
CA ASP A 4 7.07 -31.70 16.26
C ASP A 4 5.83 -31.12 15.59
N ARG A 5 4.75 -31.93 15.51
CA ARG A 5 3.45 -31.51 14.98
C ARG A 5 2.77 -30.46 15.86
N ARG A 6 2.93 -30.53 17.19
CA ARG A 6 2.40 -29.51 18.10
C ARG A 6 3.16 -28.19 17.94
N ILE A 7 4.48 -28.24 17.83
CA ILE A 7 5.33 -27.07 17.62
C ILE A 7 5.00 -26.40 16.28
N SER A 8 4.83 -27.18 15.21
CA SER A 8 4.46 -26.64 13.90
C SER A 8 3.07 -25.97 13.93
N ILE A 9 2.09 -26.58 14.59
CA ILE A 9 0.73 -26.00 14.74
C ILE A 9 0.79 -24.69 15.53
N LEU A 10 1.54 -24.63 16.63
CA LEU A 10 1.69 -23.41 17.42
C LEU A 10 2.38 -22.29 16.63
N SER A 11 3.41 -22.62 15.84
CA SER A 11 4.10 -21.65 14.99
C SER A 11 3.18 -21.10 13.89
N ALA A 12 2.38 -21.95 13.25
CA ALA A 12 1.42 -21.53 12.23
C ALA A 12 0.32 -20.65 12.81
N ALA A 13 -0.18 -20.99 14.01
CA ALA A 13 -1.17 -20.18 14.71
C ALA A 13 -0.61 -18.80 15.10
N ALA A 14 0.62 -18.75 15.61
CA ALA A 14 1.28 -17.49 15.95
C ALA A 14 1.48 -16.59 14.71
N LEU A 15 1.90 -17.17 13.58
CA LEU A 15 2.04 -16.46 12.31
C LEU A 15 0.70 -15.92 11.79
N LEU A 16 -0.37 -16.73 11.89
CA LEU A 16 -1.71 -16.31 11.49
C LEU A 16 -2.18 -15.10 12.32
N VAL A 17 -2.05 -15.17 13.65
CA VAL A 17 -2.45 -14.06 14.55
C VAL A 17 -1.67 -12.78 14.25
N ALA A 18 -0.36 -12.89 14.02
CA ALA A 18 0.46 -11.74 13.63
C ALA A 18 0.00 -11.14 12.30
N ALA A 19 -0.30 -11.97 11.29
CA ALA A 19 -0.80 -11.51 10.01
C ALA A 19 -2.15 -10.76 10.13
N LEU A 20 -3.08 -11.25 10.96
CA LEU A 20 -4.34 -10.56 11.21
C LEU A 20 -4.15 -9.23 11.95
N ALA A 21 -3.22 -9.15 12.91
CA ALA A 21 -2.95 -7.93 13.66
C ALA A 21 -2.28 -6.84 12.81
N LEU A 22 -1.38 -7.21 11.88
CA LEU A 22 -0.68 -6.26 11.00
C LEU A 22 -1.45 -5.96 9.69
N GLY A 23 -2.37 -6.84 9.26
CA GLY A 23 -3.15 -6.69 8.03
C GLY A 23 -4.14 -5.52 8.02
N GLY A 24 -4.40 -4.91 9.18
CA GLY A 24 -5.28 -3.75 9.30
C GLY A 24 -4.79 -2.50 8.56
N CYS A 25 -3.49 -2.38 8.26
CA CYS A 25 -2.95 -1.18 7.60
C CYS A 25 -3.13 -1.13 6.07
N SER A 26 -3.56 -2.23 5.45
CA SER A 26 -3.81 -2.29 3.99
C SER A 26 -5.23 -2.76 3.63
N THR A 27 -6.05 -3.14 4.62
CA THR A 27 -7.42 -3.58 4.35
C THR A 27 -8.32 -2.37 4.13
N SER A 28 -8.95 -2.29 2.96
CA SER A 28 -9.93 -1.25 2.68
C SER A 28 -11.20 -1.56 3.46
N ILE A 29 -11.37 -0.90 4.60
CA ILE A 29 -12.58 -0.99 5.44
C ILE A 29 -13.83 -0.54 4.66
N ALA A 30 -13.65 0.25 3.60
CA ALA A 30 -14.74 0.77 2.77
C ALA A 30 -15.52 -0.31 2.00
N ASP A 31 -14.93 -1.49 1.76
CA ASP A 31 -15.55 -2.59 0.99
C ASP A 31 -16.05 -3.75 1.87
N MET A 32 -15.95 -3.65 3.20
CA MET A 32 -16.41 -4.72 4.09
C MET A 32 -17.89 -4.50 4.50
N PRO A 33 -18.83 -5.35 4.03
CA PRO A 33 -20.28 -5.15 4.22
C PRO A 33 -20.74 -5.20 5.69
N LEU A 34 -19.86 -5.58 6.62
CA LEU A 34 -20.19 -5.75 8.05
C LEU A 34 -19.41 -4.81 8.99
N ALA A 35 -18.39 -4.09 8.49
CA ALA A 35 -17.50 -3.28 9.34
C ALA A 35 -17.31 -1.84 8.86
N GLY A 36 -17.83 -1.47 7.68
CA GLY A 36 -17.59 -0.15 7.07
C GLY A 36 -18.70 0.89 7.25
N THR A 37 -19.93 0.48 7.54
CA THR A 37 -21.08 1.38 7.64
C THR A 37 -21.80 1.16 8.97
N PRO A 38 -21.84 2.15 9.89
CA PRO A 38 -22.70 2.05 11.08
C PRO A 38 -24.16 1.82 10.64
N ALA A 39 -24.97 1.18 11.49
CA ALA A 39 -26.37 0.83 11.16
C ALA A 39 -27.25 2.04 10.80
N ASP A 40 -26.79 3.25 11.13
CA ASP A 40 -27.44 4.54 10.84
C ASP A 40 -26.77 5.30 9.69
N ALA A 41 -25.79 4.71 9.00
CA ALA A 41 -25.18 5.33 7.84
C ALA A 41 -26.18 5.36 6.68
N PRO A 42 -26.39 6.52 6.03
CA PRO A 42 -27.12 6.60 4.78
C PRO A 42 -26.54 5.61 3.76
N GLU A 43 -27.41 4.97 3.00
CA GLU A 43 -27.00 4.06 1.93
C GLU A 43 -26.05 4.79 0.97
N ARG A 44 -24.90 4.17 0.67
CA ARG A 44 -23.94 4.77 -0.26
C ARG A 44 -24.66 4.99 -1.59
N PRO A 45 -24.64 6.22 -2.14
CA PRO A 45 -25.22 6.47 -3.46
C PRO A 45 -24.61 5.49 -4.48
N THR A 46 -25.48 4.78 -5.20
CA THR A 46 -25.08 3.87 -6.28
C THR A 46 -24.56 4.62 -7.50
N GLU A 47 -24.97 5.88 -7.62
CA GLU A 47 -24.51 6.80 -8.64
C GLU A 47 -23.22 7.49 -8.18
N THR A 48 -22.18 7.45 -9.02
CA THR A 48 -21.02 8.31 -8.86
C THR A 48 -21.50 9.76 -8.88
N GLY A 49 -21.42 10.44 -7.73
CA GLY A 49 -21.79 11.85 -7.64
C GLY A 49 -21.10 12.68 -8.72
N VAL A 50 -21.74 13.77 -9.13
CA VAL A 50 -21.17 14.69 -10.14
C VAL A 50 -19.82 15.18 -9.62
N PHE A 51 -18.75 14.57 -10.11
CA PHE A 51 -17.41 15.03 -9.82
C PHE A 51 -17.29 16.46 -10.36
N LEU A 52 -16.57 17.29 -9.62
CA LEU A 52 -16.05 18.54 -10.18
C LEU A 52 -15.42 18.20 -11.54
N PRO A 53 -15.60 19.03 -12.59
CA PRO A 53 -15.01 18.75 -13.90
C PRO A 53 -13.56 18.29 -13.71
N ILE A 54 -13.25 17.05 -14.12
CA ILE A 54 -12.04 16.31 -13.71
C ILE A 54 -10.74 16.98 -14.23
N HIS A 55 -10.88 18.09 -14.94
CA HIS A 55 -9.81 18.90 -15.51
C HIS A 55 -9.66 20.28 -14.86
N ASP A 56 -10.57 20.67 -13.97
CA ASP A 56 -10.42 21.91 -13.20
C ASP A 56 -9.58 21.63 -11.97
N LEU A 57 -8.26 21.82 -12.14
CA LEU A 57 -7.32 21.75 -11.04
C LEU A 57 -7.70 22.85 -10.03
N PRO A 58 -7.88 22.51 -8.74
CA PRO A 58 -8.09 23.51 -7.71
C PRO A 58 -6.98 24.57 -7.77
N PRO A 59 -7.28 25.85 -7.50
CA PRO A 59 -6.26 26.88 -7.44
C PRO A 59 -5.07 26.43 -6.59
N PRO A 60 -3.83 26.77 -6.98
CA PRO A 60 -2.68 26.45 -6.17
C PRO A 60 -2.89 27.02 -4.77
N ARG A 61 -2.55 26.23 -3.76
CA ARG A 61 -2.59 26.71 -2.38
C ARG A 61 -1.58 27.84 -2.23
N ASP A 62 -2.02 28.98 -1.71
CA ASP A 62 -1.15 30.13 -1.47
C ASP A 62 -0.06 29.82 -0.43
N GLU A 63 -0.35 28.90 0.48
CA GLU A 63 0.56 28.48 1.54
C GLU A 63 1.35 27.23 1.12
N ALA A 64 2.67 27.41 0.98
CA ALA A 64 3.59 26.30 0.88
C ALA A 64 3.56 25.51 2.19
N THR A 65 3.08 24.26 2.15
CA THR A 65 3.04 23.35 3.31
C THR A 65 4.41 23.08 3.93
N MET A 66 5.49 23.32 3.17
CA MET A 66 6.87 23.02 3.54
C MET A 66 7.82 23.89 2.73
N GLU A 67 8.92 24.29 3.35
CA GLU A 67 9.97 25.05 2.67
C GLU A 67 10.64 24.19 1.58
N PRO A 68 10.99 24.75 0.41
CA PRO A 68 11.55 24.00 -0.71
C PRO A 68 12.80 23.15 -0.40
N ALA A 69 13.72 23.65 0.42
CA ALA A 69 14.93 22.92 0.81
C ALA A 69 14.60 21.75 1.76
N GLU A 70 13.67 21.93 2.69
CA GLU A 70 13.17 20.83 3.54
C GLU A 70 12.53 19.72 2.69
N ARG A 71 11.72 20.09 1.70
CA ARG A 71 11.14 19.13 0.75
C ARG A 71 12.19 18.41 -0.08
N ALA A 72 13.25 19.10 -0.50
CA ALA A 72 14.36 18.50 -1.22
C ALA A 72 15.10 17.48 -0.35
N LYS A 73 15.32 17.81 0.92
CA LYS A 73 15.91 16.90 1.91
C LYS A 73 15.05 15.64 2.08
N MET A 74 13.75 15.77 2.34
CA MET A 74 12.85 14.61 2.47
C MET A 74 12.85 13.73 1.22
N ARG A 75 12.86 14.33 0.02
CA ARG A 75 12.92 13.57 -1.23
C ARG A 75 14.20 12.73 -1.31
N SER A 76 15.35 13.31 -0.95
CA SER A 76 16.63 12.59 -0.95
C SER A 76 16.64 11.40 0.01
N GLU A 77 16.10 11.59 1.22
CA GLU A 77 16.00 10.55 2.24
C GLU A 77 15.09 9.41 1.80
N LEU A 78 13.96 9.75 1.16
CA LEU A 78 13.01 8.77 0.62
C LEU A 78 13.59 7.97 -0.54
N VAL A 79 14.39 8.59 -1.42
CA VAL A 79 15.09 7.84 -2.48
C VAL A 79 16.10 6.87 -1.85
N ALA A 80 16.95 7.35 -0.95
CA ALA A 80 17.92 6.49 -0.28
C ALA A 80 17.25 5.33 0.48
N ALA A 81 16.09 5.56 1.09
CA ALA A 81 15.33 4.51 1.75
C ALA A 81 14.79 3.46 0.76
N ARG A 82 14.25 3.90 -0.39
CA ARG A 82 13.78 3.00 -1.45
C ARG A 82 14.91 2.15 -2.01
N ASP A 83 16.09 2.72 -2.21
CA ASP A 83 17.25 1.98 -2.71
C ASP A 83 17.69 0.89 -1.73
N ARG A 84 17.66 1.18 -0.41
CA ARG A 84 17.90 0.17 0.64
C ARG A 84 16.84 -0.92 0.61
N GLN A 85 15.57 -0.58 0.50
CA GLN A 85 14.48 -1.56 0.40
C GLN A 85 14.63 -2.45 -0.83
N ALA A 86 15.01 -1.87 -1.98
CA ALA A 86 15.26 -2.62 -3.21
C ALA A 86 16.42 -3.61 -3.06
N ALA A 87 17.53 -3.19 -2.44
CA ALA A 87 18.68 -4.07 -2.18
C ALA A 87 18.32 -5.25 -1.25
N LEU A 88 17.55 -4.97 -0.18
CA LEU A 88 17.07 -6.01 0.73
C LEU A 88 16.06 -6.96 0.05
N ALA A 89 15.20 -6.46 -0.83
CA ALA A 89 14.26 -7.28 -1.60
C ALA A 89 14.99 -8.17 -2.62
N ALA A 90 16.02 -7.65 -3.29
CA ALA A 90 16.87 -8.41 -4.22
C ALA A 90 17.62 -9.56 -3.51
N THR A 91 17.97 -9.37 -2.24
CA THR A 91 18.67 -10.39 -1.44
C THR A 91 17.71 -11.47 -0.93
N GLN A 92 16.43 -11.13 -0.72
CA GLN A 92 15.40 -12.06 -0.21
C GLN A 92 14.66 -12.83 -1.31
N ASN A 93 14.78 -12.43 -2.58
CA ASN A 93 14.14 -13.08 -3.72
C ASN A 93 15.15 -13.36 -4.85
N PRO A 94 15.85 -14.52 -4.83
CA PRO A 94 16.76 -14.89 -5.93
C PRO A 94 16.04 -15.24 -7.26
N ALA A 95 14.71 -15.16 -7.34
CA ALA A 95 13.91 -15.71 -8.44
C ALA A 95 13.17 -14.71 -9.34
N THR A 96 13.46 -13.40 -9.27
CA THR A 96 12.81 -12.44 -10.20
C THR A 96 13.80 -11.46 -10.83
N GLN A 97 14.79 -11.99 -11.53
CA GLN A 97 15.44 -11.28 -12.63
C GLN A 97 14.70 -11.64 -13.92
N ASN A 98 13.55 -11.02 -14.16
CA ASN A 98 13.00 -11.00 -15.52
C ASN A 98 13.73 -9.89 -16.30
N PRO A 99 14.23 -10.17 -17.52
CA PRO A 99 14.90 -9.16 -18.34
C PRO A 99 13.94 -8.02 -18.71
N PRO A 100 14.46 -6.84 -19.08
CA PRO A 100 13.64 -5.71 -19.49
C PRO A 100 12.81 -6.14 -20.71
N SER A 101 11.48 -6.07 -20.58
CA SER A 101 10.58 -6.06 -21.74
C SER A 101 10.91 -4.82 -22.58
N GLN A 102 11.85 -4.97 -23.50
CA GLN A 102 11.92 -4.13 -24.68
C GLN A 102 10.61 -4.38 -25.44
N ASN A 103 9.78 -3.35 -25.55
CA ASN A 103 8.66 -3.38 -26.48
C ASN A 103 9.09 -2.66 -27.77
N PRO A 104 9.52 -3.37 -28.82
CA PRO A 104 9.68 -2.77 -30.14
C PRO A 104 8.34 -2.87 -30.88
N ALA A 105 7.61 -1.75 -30.94
CA ALA A 105 6.58 -1.52 -31.95
C ALA A 105 6.75 -0.06 -32.40
N ALA A 106 7.56 0.23 -33.41
CA ALA A 106 7.37 -0.02 -34.83
C ALA A 106 6.19 0.80 -35.41
N LYS A 107 6.59 1.93 -36.01
CA LYS A 107 6.11 2.57 -37.24
C LYS A 107 4.68 3.14 -37.30
#